data_AF-A0A9W6MSM4-F1
#
_entry.id   AF-A0A9W6MSM4-F1
#
_cell.length_a   1.000
_cell.length_b   1.000
_cell.length_c   1.000
_cell.angle_alpha   90.00
_cell.angle_beta   90.00
_cell.angle_gamma   90.00
#
_symmetry.space_group_name_H-M   'P 1'
#
loop_
_entity.id
_entity.type
_entity.pdbx_description
1 polymer ?
#
loop_
_entity_poly.entity_id
_entity_poly.type
_entity_poly.pdbx_seq_one_letter_code
_entity_poly.pdbx_strand_id
1 'polypeptide(L)'
;MGVLRRLARLVTPAMLIAALPLALAMTAAAGLSWRYNQAVRDQRDLVVHTYRVLLAIDRLLSVLQDAETGQRGYVITGDRGYLRPYEAAVAAEPAALAALGDLVADSAEQSERLAAATRVSARKLEELARTTDLRATEGYDAARAAVATDDGKRTMDELRAIVGAMDRAERDLLARRSQETARIERAIVWIAALGAALSLAGRVAATLLVAAWRRRQLRRAGEARKAAGPHSMNEP
;
A
#
# COMPACT_ATOMS: atom_id res chain seq x y z
N MET A 1 -13.29 58.31 23.36
CA MET A 1 -13.47 57.53 22.11
C MET A 1 -12.16 57.07 21.43
N GLY A 2 -11.03 57.76 21.58
CA GLY A 2 -9.77 57.42 20.86
C GLY A 2 -9.03 56.14 21.32
N VAL A 3 -9.15 55.74 22.58
CA VAL A 3 -8.42 54.58 23.14
C VAL A 3 -8.97 53.25 22.63
N LEU A 4 -10.30 53.11 22.53
CA LEU A 4 -10.98 51.92 21.96
C LEU A 4 -10.64 51.72 20.48
N ARG A 5 -10.57 52.81 19.69
CA ARG A 5 -10.14 52.76 18.28
C ARG A 5 -8.65 52.42 18.11
N ARG A 6 -7.77 52.89 18.99
CA ARG A 6 -6.33 52.52 18.97
C ARG A 6 -6.11 51.07 19.40
N LEU A 7 -6.90 50.56 20.35
CA LEU A 7 -6.89 49.16 20.79
C LEU A 7 -7.35 48.21 19.68
N ALA A 8 -8.44 48.55 18.97
CA ALA A 8 -8.92 47.76 17.84
C ALA A 8 -7.88 47.66 16.71
N ARG A 9 -7.08 48.73 16.48
CA ARG A 9 -6.02 48.76 15.45
C ARG A 9 -4.78 47.91 15.76
N LEU A 10 -4.55 47.53 17.02
CA LEU A 10 -3.41 46.69 17.42
C LEU A 10 -3.78 45.21 17.56
N VAL A 11 -5.03 44.91 17.92
CA VAL A 11 -5.51 43.53 18.14
C VAL A 11 -5.81 42.82 16.81
N THR A 12 -6.35 43.53 15.82
CA THR A 12 -6.64 42.96 14.50
C THR A 12 -5.41 42.46 13.74
N PRO A 13 -4.27 43.19 13.62
CA PRO A 13 -3.08 42.66 12.97
C PRO A 13 -2.45 41.50 13.76
N ALA A 14 -2.46 41.53 15.09
CA ALA A 14 -1.95 40.42 15.91
C ALA A 14 -2.77 39.13 15.74
N MET A 15 -4.10 39.25 15.60
CA MET A 15 -4.99 38.13 15.32
C MET A 15 -4.79 37.56 13.90
N LEU A 16 -4.53 38.43 12.91
CA LEU A 16 -4.22 38.00 11.53
C LEU A 16 -2.87 37.27 11.45
N ILE A 17 -1.85 37.75 12.17
CA ILE A 17 -0.53 37.08 12.24
C ILE A 17 -0.65 35.70 12.92
N ALA A 18 -1.51 35.56 13.94
CA ALA A 18 -1.75 34.28 14.59
C ALA A 18 -2.55 33.27 13.74
N ALA A 19 -3.23 33.74 12.68
CA ALA A 19 -3.94 32.89 11.71
C ALA A 19 -3.03 32.38 10.58
N LEU A 20 -1.93 33.08 10.30
CA LEU A 20 -0.95 32.75 9.27
C LEU A 20 -0.37 31.31 9.37
N PRO A 21 0.07 30.81 10.55
CA PRO A 21 0.61 29.44 10.65
C PRO A 21 -0.45 28.37 10.39
N LEU A 22 -1.72 28.62 10.76
CA LEU A 22 -2.81 27.70 10.43
C LEU A 22 -3.08 27.67 8.93
N ALA A 23 -3.13 28.84 8.30
CA ALA A 23 -3.32 28.95 6.85
C ALA A 23 -2.19 28.23 6.08
N LEU A 24 -0.93 28.44 6.49
CA LEU A 24 0.23 27.76 5.91
C LEU A 24 0.20 26.24 6.13
N ALA A 25 -0.19 25.80 7.32
CA ALA A 25 -0.35 24.38 7.60
C ALA A 25 -1.48 23.75 6.79
N MET A 26 -2.59 24.46 6.59
CA MET A 26 -3.70 23.98 5.76
C MET A 26 -3.34 23.92 4.28
N THR A 27 -2.61 24.90 3.75
CA THR A 27 -2.13 24.84 2.35
C THR A 27 -1.10 23.73 2.16
N ALA A 28 -0.18 23.54 3.11
CA ALA A 28 0.76 22.42 3.10
C ALA A 28 0.03 21.07 3.18
N ALA A 29 -0.94 20.93 4.09
CA ALA A 29 -1.76 19.72 4.22
C ALA A 29 -2.60 19.44 2.97
N ALA A 30 -3.18 20.47 2.36
CA ALA A 30 -3.92 20.35 1.09
C ALA A 30 -3.01 19.92 -0.06
N GLY A 31 -1.80 20.48 -0.15
CA GLY A 31 -0.79 20.08 -1.14
C GLY A 31 -0.33 18.64 -0.96
N LEU A 32 -0.03 18.20 0.27
CA LEU A 32 0.28 16.80 0.55
C LEU A 32 -0.92 15.88 0.31
N SER A 33 -2.14 16.32 0.66
CA SER A 33 -3.37 15.54 0.43
C SER A 33 -3.65 15.35 -1.05
N TRP A 34 -3.40 16.36 -1.89
CA TRP A 34 -3.45 16.21 -3.34
C TRP A 34 -2.45 15.14 -3.82
N ARG A 35 -1.18 15.25 -3.41
CA ARG A 35 -0.13 14.28 -3.79
C ARG A 35 -0.48 12.87 -3.31
N TYR A 36 -1.01 12.73 -2.10
CA TYR A 36 -1.50 11.48 -1.55
C TYR A 36 -2.66 10.91 -2.37
N ASN A 37 -3.66 11.71 -2.71
CA ASN A 37 -4.79 11.26 -3.51
C ASN A 37 -4.37 10.80 -4.91
N GLN A 38 -3.37 11.45 -5.52
CA GLN A 38 -2.78 10.96 -6.77
C GLN A 38 -2.05 9.63 -6.57
N ALA A 39 -1.17 9.54 -5.57
CA ALA A 39 -0.45 8.30 -5.24
C ALA A 39 -1.39 7.12 -4.93
N VAL A 40 -2.50 7.37 -4.23
CA VAL A 40 -3.51 6.34 -3.92
C VAL A 40 -4.24 5.86 -5.18
N ARG A 41 -4.50 6.74 -6.15
CA ARG A 41 -5.12 6.33 -7.42
C ARG A 41 -4.18 5.40 -8.20
N ASP A 42 -2.92 5.79 -8.36
CA ASP A 42 -1.91 4.97 -9.04
C ASP A 42 -1.68 3.64 -8.29
N GLN A 43 -1.74 3.67 -6.96
CA GLN A 43 -1.61 2.48 -6.13
C GLN A 43 -2.77 1.50 -6.32
N ARG A 44 -4.00 1.95 -6.62
CA ARG A 44 -5.13 1.04 -6.87
C ARG A 44 -4.87 0.16 -8.10
N ASP A 45 -4.36 0.75 -9.17
CA ASP A 45 -4.06 0.00 -10.39
C ASP A 45 -2.93 -1.00 -10.15
N LEU A 46 -1.91 -0.62 -9.38
CA LEU A 46 -0.82 -1.51 -8.97
C LEU A 46 -1.30 -2.65 -8.05
N VAL A 47 -2.22 -2.37 -7.12
CA VAL A 47 -2.82 -3.38 -6.24
C VAL A 47 -3.62 -4.39 -7.08
N VAL A 48 -4.46 -3.90 -7.99
CA VAL A 48 -5.22 -4.74 -8.93
C VAL A 48 -4.27 -5.57 -9.78
N HIS A 49 -3.19 -4.97 -10.29
CA HIS A 49 -2.17 -5.67 -11.05
C HIS A 49 -1.51 -6.79 -10.25
N THR A 50 -1.05 -6.52 -9.02
CA THR A 50 -0.50 -7.56 -8.13
C THR A 50 -1.49 -8.71 -7.92
N TYR A 51 -2.78 -8.43 -7.67
CA TYR A 51 -3.78 -9.50 -7.54
C TYR A 51 -3.98 -10.28 -8.85
N ARG A 52 -3.88 -9.65 -10.02
CA ARG A 52 -3.91 -10.36 -11.31
C ARG A 52 -2.71 -11.29 -11.47
N VAL A 53 -1.50 -10.85 -11.09
CA VAL A 53 -0.30 -11.69 -11.10
C VAL A 53 -0.48 -12.89 -10.17
N LEU A 54 -0.93 -12.67 -8.92
CA LEU A 54 -1.18 -13.74 -7.95
C LEU A 54 -2.22 -14.76 -8.46
N LEU A 55 -3.32 -14.28 -9.05
CA LEU A 55 -4.34 -15.16 -9.65
C LEU A 55 -3.79 -15.95 -10.85
N ALA A 56 -2.91 -15.35 -11.66
CA ALA A 56 -2.29 -16.03 -12.79
C ALA A 56 -1.29 -17.12 -12.34
N ILE A 57 -0.52 -16.84 -11.28
CA ILE A 57 0.35 -17.81 -10.60
C ILE A 57 -0.49 -19.00 -10.08
N ASP A 58 -1.56 -18.72 -9.33
CA ASP A 58 -2.47 -19.75 -8.80
C ASP A 58 -3.12 -20.55 -9.92
N ARG A 59 -3.47 -19.89 -11.03
CA ARG A 59 -4.06 -20.55 -12.20
C ARG A 59 -3.09 -21.52 -12.85
N LEU A 60 -1.82 -21.14 -13.05
CA LEU A 60 -0.79 -22.03 -13.59
C LEU A 60 -0.60 -23.26 -12.70
N LEU A 61 -0.49 -23.06 -11.38
CA LEU A 61 -0.34 -24.16 -10.43
C LEU A 61 -1.56 -25.09 -10.45
N SER A 62 -2.77 -24.53 -10.48
CA SER A 62 -4.01 -25.30 -10.54
C SER A 62 -4.12 -26.13 -11.81
N VAL A 63 -3.75 -25.56 -12.97
CA VAL A 63 -3.73 -26.28 -14.25
C VAL A 63 -2.85 -27.52 -14.17
N LEU A 64 -1.62 -27.39 -13.66
CA LEU A 64 -0.73 -28.56 -13.54
C LEU A 64 -1.17 -29.56 -12.47
N GLN A 65 -1.80 -29.08 -11.39
CA GLN A 65 -2.37 -29.95 -10.37
C GLN A 65 -3.56 -30.77 -10.91
N ASP A 66 -4.42 -30.17 -11.72
CA ASP A 66 -5.51 -30.87 -12.42
C ASP A 66 -4.94 -31.93 -13.38
N ALA A 67 -3.84 -31.60 -14.07
CA ALA A 67 -3.14 -32.54 -14.94
C ALA A 67 -2.64 -33.77 -14.19
N GLU A 68 -1.93 -33.56 -13.09
CA GLU A 68 -1.41 -34.63 -12.24
C GLU A 68 -2.54 -35.44 -11.59
N THR A 69 -3.62 -34.78 -11.16
CA THR A 69 -4.76 -35.45 -10.52
C THR A 69 -5.49 -36.36 -11.52
N GLY A 70 -5.79 -35.86 -12.73
CA GLY A 70 -6.43 -36.66 -13.78
C GLY A 70 -5.56 -37.84 -14.22
N GLN A 71 -4.27 -37.58 -14.44
CA GLN A 71 -3.30 -38.62 -14.80
C GLN A 71 -3.22 -39.72 -13.72
N ARG A 72 -3.14 -39.37 -12.44
CA ARG A 72 -3.13 -40.36 -11.34
C ARG A 72 -4.41 -41.17 -11.28
N GLY A 73 -5.56 -40.53 -11.50
CA GLY A 73 -6.86 -41.23 -11.59
C GLY A 73 -6.86 -42.28 -12.69
N TYR A 74 -6.33 -41.95 -13.87
CA TYR A 74 -6.20 -42.90 -14.98
C TYR A 74 -5.21 -44.02 -14.69
N VAL A 75 -4.05 -43.71 -14.09
CA VAL A 75 -3.08 -44.74 -13.71
C VAL A 75 -3.71 -45.74 -12.73
N ILE A 76 -4.41 -45.26 -11.71
CA ILE A 76 -5.03 -46.11 -10.68
C ILE A 76 -6.16 -46.95 -11.28
N THR A 77 -7.08 -46.34 -12.02
CA THR A 77 -8.34 -46.99 -12.42
C THR A 77 -8.28 -47.67 -13.79
N GLY A 78 -7.42 -47.19 -14.69
CA GLY A 78 -7.43 -47.54 -16.11
C GLY A 78 -8.59 -46.90 -16.90
N ASP A 79 -9.47 -46.14 -16.26
CA ASP A 79 -10.60 -45.48 -16.92
C ASP A 79 -10.16 -44.16 -17.55
N ARG A 80 -10.25 -44.10 -18.88
CA ARG A 80 -9.88 -42.91 -19.68
C ARG A 80 -10.72 -41.68 -19.33
N GLY A 81 -11.88 -41.83 -18.70
CA GLY A 81 -12.66 -40.72 -18.17
C GLY A 81 -11.88 -39.81 -17.22
N TYR A 82 -10.91 -40.37 -16.47
CA TYR A 82 -10.01 -39.59 -15.61
C TYR A 82 -8.97 -38.76 -16.37
N LEU A 83 -8.75 -38.97 -17.67
CA LEU A 83 -7.83 -38.16 -18.47
C LEU A 83 -8.42 -36.80 -18.88
N ARG A 84 -9.72 -36.57 -18.70
CA ARG A 84 -10.35 -35.30 -19.06
C ARG A 84 -9.69 -34.07 -18.42
N PRO A 85 -9.41 -34.04 -17.09
CA PRO A 85 -8.68 -32.91 -16.47
C PRO A 85 -7.25 -32.78 -17.01
N TYR A 86 -6.59 -33.89 -17.34
CA TYR A 86 -5.26 -33.89 -17.93
C TYR A 86 -5.24 -33.25 -19.32
N GLU A 87 -6.13 -33.68 -20.20
CA GLU A 87 -6.26 -33.12 -21.56
C GLU A 87 -6.61 -31.63 -21.53
N ALA A 88 -7.54 -31.25 -20.64
CA ALA A 88 -7.90 -29.84 -20.45
C ALA A 88 -6.73 -29.00 -19.93
N ALA A 89 -5.92 -29.56 -19.02
CA ALA A 89 -4.75 -28.88 -18.49
C ALA A 89 -3.65 -28.70 -19.53
N VAL A 90 -3.34 -29.73 -20.32
CA VAL A 90 -2.38 -29.66 -21.44
C VAL A 90 -2.78 -28.57 -22.43
N ALA A 91 -4.09 -28.44 -22.72
CA ALA A 91 -4.58 -27.38 -23.61
C ALA A 91 -4.55 -25.98 -22.97
N ALA A 92 -4.74 -25.87 -21.65
CA ALA A 92 -4.83 -24.59 -20.94
C ALA A 92 -3.47 -24.02 -20.51
N GLU A 93 -2.45 -24.86 -20.34
CA GLU A 93 -1.13 -24.45 -19.81
C GLU A 93 -0.44 -23.36 -20.64
N PRO A 94 -0.40 -23.42 -21.99
CA PRO A 94 0.28 -22.39 -22.77
C PRO A 94 -0.37 -21.02 -22.60
N ALA A 95 -1.71 -20.98 -22.50
CA ALA A 95 -2.45 -19.76 -22.26
C ALA A 95 -2.25 -19.22 -20.84
N ALA A 96 -2.13 -20.09 -19.84
CA ALA A 96 -1.83 -19.70 -18.47
C ALA A 96 -0.42 -19.08 -18.35
N LEU A 97 0.58 -19.69 -19.00
CA LEU A 97 1.93 -19.15 -19.08
C LEU A 97 1.99 -17.81 -19.81
N ALA A 98 1.30 -17.68 -20.95
CA ALA A 98 1.25 -16.44 -21.72
C ALA A 98 0.61 -15.30 -20.91
N ALA A 99 -0.53 -15.56 -20.27
CA ALA A 99 -1.21 -14.57 -19.44
C ALA A 99 -0.35 -14.13 -18.24
N LEU A 100 0.38 -15.05 -17.60
CA LEU A 100 1.33 -14.70 -16.55
C LEU A 100 2.51 -13.89 -17.11
N GLY A 101 3.00 -14.24 -18.30
CA GLY A 101 4.06 -13.52 -19.01
C GLY A 101 3.72 -12.07 -19.32
N ASP A 102 2.53 -11.81 -19.85
CA ASP A 102 2.06 -10.45 -20.13
C ASP A 102 2.00 -9.60 -18.85
N LEU A 103 1.67 -10.21 -17.72
CA LEU A 103 1.56 -9.53 -16.44
C LEU A 103 2.92 -9.25 -15.79
N VAL A 104 3.96 -10.05 -16.05
CA VAL A 104 5.27 -9.90 -15.39
C VAL A 104 6.37 -9.34 -16.31
N ALA A 105 6.00 -8.91 -17.52
CA ALA A 105 6.92 -8.46 -18.56
C ALA A 105 7.74 -7.22 -18.15
N ASP A 106 7.25 -6.40 -17.21
CA ASP A 106 7.93 -5.21 -16.70
C ASP A 106 8.99 -5.54 -15.63
N SER A 107 9.03 -6.78 -15.14
CA SER A 107 9.94 -7.25 -14.11
C SER A 107 10.87 -8.34 -14.64
N ALA A 108 12.15 -7.98 -14.84
CA ALA A 108 13.17 -8.92 -15.31
C ALA A 108 13.32 -10.14 -14.38
N GLU A 109 13.23 -9.92 -13.06
CA GLU A 109 13.34 -10.97 -12.06
C GLU A 109 12.14 -11.92 -12.09
N GLN A 110 10.91 -11.40 -12.26
CA GLN A 110 9.72 -12.23 -12.42
C GLN A 110 9.71 -12.96 -13.78
N SER A 111 10.19 -12.31 -14.83
CA SER A 111 10.34 -12.93 -16.16
C SER A 111 11.33 -14.11 -16.13
N GLU A 112 12.43 -14.00 -15.38
CA GLU A 112 13.37 -15.11 -15.17
C GLU A 112 12.72 -16.28 -14.42
N ARG A 113 11.97 -15.99 -13.35
CA ARG A 113 11.20 -17.00 -12.61
C ARG A 113 10.15 -17.67 -13.47
N LEU A 114 9.44 -16.90 -14.29
CA LEU A 114 8.48 -17.44 -15.24
C LEU A 114 9.17 -18.36 -16.26
N ALA A 115 10.32 -17.96 -16.81
CA ALA A 115 11.07 -18.81 -17.73
C ALA A 115 11.50 -20.13 -17.06
N ALA A 116 11.86 -20.11 -15.78
CA ALA A 116 12.11 -21.32 -15.00
C ALA A 116 10.83 -22.16 -14.80
N ALA A 117 9.72 -21.53 -14.42
CA ALA A 117 8.42 -22.19 -14.28
C ALA A 117 7.98 -22.87 -15.59
N THR A 118 8.14 -22.21 -16.73
CA THR A 118 7.86 -22.76 -18.07
C THR A 118 8.63 -24.03 -18.34
N ARG A 119 9.95 -24.05 -18.07
CA ARG A 119 10.78 -25.26 -18.27
C ARG A 119 10.35 -26.41 -17.36
N VAL A 120 10.04 -26.12 -16.10
CA VAL A 120 9.61 -27.12 -15.12
C VAL A 120 8.20 -27.64 -15.46
N SER A 121 7.32 -26.76 -15.93
CA SER A 121 5.98 -27.10 -16.39
C SER A 121 6.02 -28.06 -17.60
N ALA A 122 6.84 -27.75 -18.61
CA ALA A 122 7.05 -28.62 -19.76
C ALA A 122 7.57 -30.00 -19.34
N ARG A 123 8.59 -30.06 -18.48
CA ARG A 123 9.10 -31.32 -17.91
C ARG A 123 8.01 -32.11 -17.17
N LYS A 124 7.12 -31.42 -16.43
CA LYS A 124 6.02 -32.06 -15.72
C LYS A 124 5.03 -32.68 -16.70
N LEU A 125 4.62 -31.96 -17.74
CA LEU A 125 3.69 -32.48 -18.73
C LEU A 125 4.28 -33.65 -19.53
N GLU A 126 5.58 -33.62 -19.84
CA GLU A 126 6.29 -34.75 -20.45
C GLU A 126 6.31 -35.98 -19.54
N GLU A 127 6.55 -35.81 -18.23
CA GLU A 127 6.47 -36.90 -17.24
C GLU A 127 5.08 -37.53 -17.22
N LEU A 128 4.04 -36.70 -17.08
CA LEU A 128 2.65 -37.17 -17.07
C LEU A 128 2.26 -37.88 -18.37
N ALA A 129 2.74 -37.39 -19.52
CA ALA A 129 2.52 -38.02 -20.82
C ALA A 129 3.16 -39.41 -20.88
N ARG A 130 4.43 -39.53 -20.48
CA ARG A 130 5.14 -40.83 -20.44
C ARG A 130 4.41 -41.85 -19.57
N THR A 131 3.98 -41.45 -18.37
CA THR A 131 3.30 -42.38 -17.46
C THR A 131 1.90 -42.78 -17.97
N THR A 132 1.20 -41.86 -18.65
CA THR A 132 -0.08 -42.14 -19.30
C THR A 132 0.10 -43.14 -20.45
N ASP A 133 1.15 -42.98 -21.25
CA ASP A 133 1.48 -43.89 -22.35
C ASP A 133 1.84 -45.29 -21.82
N LEU A 134 2.74 -45.38 -20.84
CA LEU A 134 3.08 -46.65 -20.16
C LEU A 134 1.83 -47.37 -19.63
N ARG A 135 0.86 -46.63 -19.07
CA ARG A 135 -0.38 -47.22 -18.58
C ARG A 135 -1.20 -47.84 -19.72
N ALA A 136 -1.19 -47.21 -20.90
CA ALA A 136 -1.94 -47.63 -22.07
C ALA A 136 -1.27 -48.80 -22.82
N THR A 137 0.06 -48.82 -22.89
CA THR A 137 0.83 -49.77 -23.71
C THR A 137 1.33 -50.98 -22.91
N GLU A 138 1.81 -50.76 -21.68
CA GLU A 138 2.47 -51.77 -20.84
C GLU A 138 1.66 -52.15 -19.58
N GLY A 139 0.64 -51.36 -19.24
CA GLY A 139 -0.30 -51.66 -18.16
C GLY A 139 0.07 -51.01 -16.82
N TYR A 140 -0.61 -51.47 -15.76
CA TYR A 140 -0.57 -50.79 -14.45
C TYR A 140 0.81 -50.81 -13.80
N ASP A 141 1.49 -51.96 -13.81
CA ASP A 141 2.76 -52.13 -13.09
C ASP A 141 3.88 -51.25 -13.68
N ALA A 142 3.93 -51.12 -15.01
CA ALA A 142 4.87 -50.23 -15.69
C ALA A 142 4.62 -48.75 -15.34
N ALA A 143 3.36 -48.31 -15.41
CA ALA A 143 2.99 -46.95 -15.01
C ALA A 143 3.27 -46.68 -13.53
N ARG A 144 2.96 -47.63 -12.63
CA ARG A 144 3.24 -47.53 -11.20
C ARG A 144 4.73 -47.41 -10.93
N ALA A 145 5.57 -48.21 -11.60
CA ALA A 145 7.01 -48.14 -11.46
C ALA A 145 7.56 -46.78 -11.88
N ALA A 146 7.03 -46.19 -12.96
CA ALA A 146 7.40 -44.83 -13.37
C ALA A 146 6.99 -43.77 -12.33
N VAL A 147 5.77 -43.83 -11.78
CA VAL A 147 5.34 -42.90 -10.71
C VAL A 147 6.21 -43.06 -9.45
N ALA A 148 6.61 -44.27 -9.12
CA ALA A 148 7.43 -44.58 -7.94
C ALA A 148 8.86 -44.01 -8.00
N THR A 149 9.29 -43.48 -9.15
CA THR A 149 10.58 -42.76 -9.28
C THR A 149 10.60 -41.40 -8.59
N ASP A 150 9.44 -40.91 -8.11
CA ASP A 150 9.25 -39.59 -7.52
C ASP A 150 9.63 -38.40 -8.43
N ASP A 151 9.88 -38.62 -9.73
CA ASP A 151 10.19 -37.55 -10.69
C ASP A 151 9.04 -36.52 -10.78
N GLY A 152 7.81 -37.02 -10.81
CA GLY A 152 6.61 -36.19 -10.80
C GLY A 152 6.48 -35.34 -9.53
N LYS A 153 6.84 -35.88 -8.36
CA LYS A 153 6.83 -35.17 -7.08
C LYS A 153 7.90 -34.08 -7.06
N ARG A 154 9.14 -34.43 -7.41
CA ARG A 154 10.27 -33.50 -7.45
C ARG A 154 10.00 -32.32 -8.38
N THR A 155 9.46 -32.59 -9.56
CA THR A 155 9.12 -31.54 -10.55
C THR A 155 8.01 -30.62 -10.04
N MET A 156 7.00 -31.16 -9.34
CA MET A 156 5.95 -30.33 -8.73
C MET A 156 6.42 -29.53 -7.53
N ASP A 157 7.33 -30.06 -6.71
CA ASP A 157 7.91 -29.31 -5.59
C ASP A 157 8.83 -28.20 -6.09
N GLU A 158 9.58 -28.43 -7.17
CA GLU A 158 10.36 -27.41 -7.88
C GLU A 158 9.44 -26.29 -8.42
N LEU A 159 8.33 -26.66 -9.08
CA LEU A 159 7.35 -25.70 -9.57
C LEU A 159 6.76 -24.87 -8.42
N ARG A 160 6.30 -25.53 -7.34
CA ARG A 160 5.76 -24.87 -6.13
C ARG A 160 6.76 -23.89 -5.51
N ALA A 161 8.05 -24.24 -5.50
CA ALA A 161 9.09 -23.36 -5.00
C ALA A 161 9.24 -22.09 -5.87
N ILE A 162 9.22 -22.25 -7.20
CA ILE A 162 9.32 -21.13 -8.15
C ILE A 162 8.09 -20.22 -8.04
N VAL A 163 6.88 -20.77 -8.17
CA VAL A 163 5.65 -19.97 -8.10
C VAL A 163 5.46 -19.35 -6.71
N GLY A 164 5.88 -20.03 -5.65
CA GLY A 164 5.91 -19.47 -4.30
C GLY A 164 6.92 -18.34 -4.13
N ALA A 165 8.04 -18.35 -4.86
CA ALA A 165 8.96 -17.23 -4.89
C ALA A 165 8.37 -16.03 -5.64
N MET A 166 7.66 -16.27 -6.75
CA MET A 166 6.93 -15.22 -7.48
C MET A 166 5.84 -14.58 -6.62
N ASP A 167 5.01 -15.39 -5.94
CA ASP A 167 3.97 -14.93 -5.02
C ASP A 167 4.56 -14.04 -3.91
N ARG A 168 5.62 -14.51 -3.24
CA ARG A 168 6.27 -13.73 -2.17
C ARG A 168 6.80 -12.39 -2.66
N ALA A 169 7.44 -12.37 -3.84
CA ALA A 169 7.95 -11.14 -4.42
C ALA A 169 6.83 -10.11 -4.67
N GLU A 170 5.68 -10.56 -5.19
CA GLU A 170 4.51 -9.70 -5.40
C GLU A 170 3.92 -9.17 -4.09
N ARG A 171 3.77 -10.04 -3.09
CA ARG A 171 3.24 -9.63 -1.77
C ARG A 171 4.16 -8.67 -1.05
N ASP A 172 5.48 -8.87 -1.13
CA ASP A 172 6.48 -7.98 -0.55
C ASP A 172 6.45 -6.61 -1.25
N LEU A 173 6.33 -6.58 -2.58
CA LEU A 173 6.20 -5.35 -3.35
C LEU A 173 4.93 -4.58 -2.96
N LEU A 174 3.80 -5.28 -2.83
CA LEU A 174 2.54 -4.70 -2.37
C LEU A 174 2.65 -4.14 -0.94
N ALA A 175 3.29 -4.88 -0.02
CA ALA A 175 3.48 -4.44 1.36
C ALA A 175 4.35 -3.18 1.44
N ARG A 176 5.44 -3.10 0.67
CA ARG A 176 6.31 -1.91 0.61
C ARG A 176 5.53 -0.69 0.11
N ARG A 177 4.79 -0.82 -0.98
CA ARG A 177 3.95 0.24 -1.55
C ARG A 177 2.88 0.73 -0.55
N SER A 178 2.25 -0.20 0.18
CA SER A 178 1.29 0.13 1.23
C SER A 178 1.91 0.94 2.38
N GLN A 179 3.11 0.56 2.82
CA GLN A 179 3.81 1.27 3.90
C GLN A 179 4.26 2.69 3.51
N GLU A 180 4.65 2.90 2.26
CA GLU A 180 5.02 4.22 1.75
C GLU A 180 3.83 5.19 1.82
N THR A 181 2.65 4.75 1.39
CA THR A 181 1.42 5.56 1.45
C THR A 181 0.99 5.86 2.88
N ALA A 182 1.12 4.89 3.81
CA ALA A 182 0.80 5.10 5.22
C ALA A 182 1.71 6.13 5.91
N ARG A 183 2.96 6.30 5.46
CA ARG A 183 3.86 7.35 5.98
C ARG A 183 3.39 8.75 5.57
N ILE A 184 2.94 8.91 4.33
CA ILE A 184 2.41 10.19 3.82
C ILE A 184 1.15 10.59 4.57
N GLU A 185 0.25 9.64 4.82
CA GLU A 185 -0.97 9.87 5.60
C GLU A 185 -0.66 10.40 7.01
N ARG A 186 0.27 9.74 7.73
CA ARG A 186 0.71 10.21 9.06
C ARG A 186 1.32 11.61 9.01
N ALA A 187 2.10 11.93 7.98
CA ALA A 187 2.70 13.25 7.84
C ALA A 187 1.64 14.36 7.67
N ILE A 188 0.58 14.11 6.89
CA ILE A 188 -0.56 15.03 6.72
C ILE A 188 -1.20 15.34 8.08
N VAL A 189 -1.51 14.30 8.87
CA VAL A 189 -2.14 14.43 10.19
C VAL A 189 -1.26 15.25 11.14
N TRP A 190 0.04 14.95 11.20
CA TRP A 190 0.97 15.67 12.09
C TRP A 190 1.18 17.13 11.69
N ILE A 191 1.31 17.44 10.39
CA ILE A 191 1.44 18.82 9.91
C ILE A 191 0.18 19.63 10.27
N ALA A 192 -1.00 19.06 10.05
CA ALA A 192 -2.27 19.70 10.42
C ALA A 192 -2.37 19.92 11.94
N ALA A 193 -2.01 18.92 12.75
CA ALA A 193 -2.03 19.01 14.21
C ALA A 193 -1.05 20.08 14.75
N LEU A 194 0.20 20.10 14.23
CA LEU A 194 1.20 21.09 14.60
C LEU A 194 0.78 22.51 14.20
N GLY A 195 0.22 22.68 13.01
CA GLY A 195 -0.32 23.96 12.55
C GLY A 195 -1.44 24.48 13.44
N ALA A 196 -2.37 23.61 13.82
CA ALA A 196 -3.45 23.92 14.76
C ALA A 196 -2.92 24.31 16.14
N ALA A 197 -1.97 23.55 16.67
CA ALA A 197 -1.34 23.82 17.97
C ALA A 197 -0.59 25.17 17.98
N LEU A 198 0.21 25.46 16.95
CA LEU A 198 0.94 26.71 16.80
C LEU A 198 0.01 27.93 16.69
N SER A 199 -1.09 27.80 15.94
CA SER A 199 -2.08 28.88 15.83
C SER A 199 -2.79 29.15 17.16
N LEU A 200 -3.16 28.10 17.90
CA LEU A 200 -3.76 28.24 19.22
C LEU A 200 -2.78 28.90 20.21
N ALA A 201 -1.53 28.43 20.24
CA ALA A 201 -0.48 29.01 21.08
C ALA A 201 -0.24 30.50 20.75
N GLY A 202 -0.18 30.86 19.47
CA GLY A 202 -0.07 32.24 19.00
C GLY A 202 -1.22 33.12 19.46
N ARG A 203 -2.47 32.62 19.40
CA ARG A 203 -3.66 33.33 19.90
C ARG A 203 -3.59 33.55 21.42
N VAL A 204 -3.24 32.50 22.18
CA VAL A 204 -3.08 32.60 23.64
C VAL A 204 -2.00 33.63 23.99
N ALA A 205 -0.82 33.55 23.36
CA ALA A 205 0.26 34.51 23.59
C ALA A 205 -0.17 35.96 23.27
N ALA A 206 -0.85 36.18 22.14
CA ALA A 206 -1.37 37.51 21.78
C ALA A 206 -2.36 38.05 22.83
N THR A 207 -3.28 37.22 23.32
CA THR A 207 -4.23 37.63 24.37
C THR A 207 -3.54 37.98 25.69
N LEU A 208 -2.54 37.19 26.10
CA LEU A 208 -1.76 37.44 27.32
C LEU A 208 -0.92 38.71 27.22
N LEU A 209 -0.30 38.97 26.06
CA LEU A 209 0.47 40.18 25.80
C LEU A 209 -0.41 41.44 25.83
N VAL A 210 -1.59 41.39 25.19
CA VAL A 210 -2.58 42.48 25.25
C VAL A 210 -3.06 42.72 26.69
N ALA A 211 -3.34 41.65 27.44
CA ALA A 211 -3.74 41.76 28.85
C ALA A 211 -2.62 42.35 29.72
N ALA A 212 -1.36 41.93 29.54
CA ALA A 212 -0.21 42.47 30.24
C ALA A 212 0.02 43.95 29.89
N TRP A 213 -0.12 44.32 28.61
CA TRP A 213 -0.02 45.70 28.15
C TRP A 213 -1.11 46.59 28.76
N ARG A 214 -2.36 46.12 28.79
CA ARG A 214 -3.49 46.81 29.46
C ARG A 214 -3.20 47.05 30.94
N ARG A 215 -2.73 46.03 31.66
CA ARG A 215 -2.36 46.14 33.09
C ARG A 215 -1.28 47.20 33.31
N ARG A 216 -0.25 47.27 32.44
CA ARG A 216 0.81 48.28 32.53
C ARG A 216 0.29 49.70 32.28
N GLN A 217 -0.60 49.90 31.31
CA GLN A 217 -1.18 51.21 31.05
C GLN A 217 -2.07 51.70 32.19
N LEU A 218 -2.91 50.82 32.76
CA LEU A 218 -3.77 51.18 33.88
C LEU A 218 -2.96 51.55 35.13
N ARG A 219 -1.85 50.86 35.41
CA ARG A 219 -0.93 51.21 36.51
C ARG A 219 -0.34 52.61 36.33
N ARG A 220 0.19 52.92 35.14
CA ARG A 220 0.74 54.25 34.83
C ARG A 220 -0.32 55.36 34.93
N ALA A 221 -1.54 55.10 34.48
CA ALA A 221 -2.64 56.06 34.59
C ALA A 221 -3.06 56.29 36.06
N GLY A 222 -3.06 55.24 36.89
CA GLY A 222 -3.33 55.34 38.32
C GLY A 222 -2.24 56.11 39.08
N GLU A 223 -0.97 55.87 38.76
CA GLU A 223 0.18 56.59 39.33
C GLU A 223 0.14 58.09 38.95
N ALA A 224 -0.12 58.41 37.68
CA ALA A 224 -0.25 59.80 37.23
C ALA A 224 -1.42 60.54 37.90
N ARG A 225 -2.55 59.85 38.13
CA ARG A 225 -3.73 60.44 38.79
C ARG A 225 -3.53 60.65 40.29
N LYS A 226 -2.74 59.78 40.95
CA LYS A 226 -2.32 59.97 42.35
C LYS A 226 -1.28 61.09 42.48
N ALA A 227 -0.37 61.22 41.51
CA ALA A 227 0.59 62.33 41.45
C ALA A 227 -0.09 63.69 41.20
N ALA A 228 -1.24 63.70 40.51
CA ALA A 228 -2.07 64.88 40.27
C ALA A 228 -3.13 65.14 41.37
N GLY A 229 -2.91 64.67 42.61
CA GLY A 229 -3.81 64.86 43.76
C GLY A 229 -4.21 66.33 44.04
N PRO A 230 -5.24 66.56 44.88
CA PRO A 230 -6.06 67.79 44.88
C PRO A 230 -5.26 69.02 45.33
N HIS A 231 -4.75 69.80 44.37
CA HIS A 231 -4.07 71.07 44.63
C HIS A 231 -4.66 72.25 43.86
N SER A 232 -5.91 72.15 43.40
CA SER A 232 -6.61 73.26 42.70
C SER A 232 -7.94 73.66 43.35
N MET A 233 -8.13 73.42 44.64
CA MET A 233 -9.31 73.89 45.39
C MET A 233 -8.83 74.62 46.66
N ASN A 234 -8.16 75.74 46.44
CA ASN A 234 -8.06 76.86 47.38
C ASN A 234 -7.44 78.03 46.60
N GLU A 235 -8.30 78.74 45.87
CA GLU A 235 -8.10 80.19 45.68
C GLU A 235 -8.73 80.90 46.88
N PRO A 236 -8.14 82.01 47.30
CA PRO A 236 -8.85 83.27 47.10
C PRO A 236 -8.16 84.20 46.11
#